data_AF-A0AB35BFT1-F1
#
_entry.id   AF-A0AB35BFT1-F1
#
_cell.length_a   1.000
_cell.length_b   1.000
_cell.length_c   1.000
_cell.angle_alpha   90.00
_cell.angle_beta   90.00
_cell.angle_gamma   90.00
#
_symmetry.space_group_name_H-M   'P 1'
#
loop_
_entity.id
_entity.type
_entity.pdbx_description
1 polymer ?
#
loop_
_entity_poly.entity_id
_entity_poly.type
_entity_poly.pdbx_seq_one_letter_code
_entity_poly.pdbx_strand_id
1 'polypeptide(L)'
;MTDLEDLVLTPGERAQGVRVDSVMFRMDWTGEDHQGQLAAFVAGRVRAFGAEPTDIDTDVVYRAAESDPTLRRGDLPVRQLDHLSGVLANLGCTLAVRDNGTDTYEVLVALTGERGLTKLTHEGLPVRAWGSEPEETMVSLNCPDCSEMLVWELPATETLADERCDCGAALFDAGGRPMPSVTLHS
;
A
#
# COMPACT_ATOMS: atom_id res chain seq x y z
N MET A 1 11.54 6.28 19.63
CA MET A 1 10.88 6.43 18.32
C MET A 1 11.59 5.46 17.41
N THR A 2 10.88 4.55 16.77
CA THR A 2 11.49 3.61 15.82
C THR A 2 11.79 4.38 14.54
N ASP A 3 13.04 4.38 14.09
CA ASP A 3 13.40 4.95 12.80
C ASP A 3 13.08 3.94 11.69
N LEU A 4 12.69 4.40 10.50
CA LEU A 4 12.49 3.52 9.36
C LEU A 4 13.79 2.77 9.03
N GLU A 5 14.94 3.44 9.14
CA GLU A 5 16.26 2.83 8.92
C GLU A 5 16.51 1.63 9.85
N ASP A 6 16.05 1.68 11.10
CA ASP A 6 16.21 0.57 12.05
C ASP A 6 15.43 -0.68 11.64
N LEU A 7 14.35 -0.51 10.86
CA LEU A 7 13.47 -1.59 10.45
C LEU A 7 13.83 -2.16 9.08
N VAL A 8 14.26 -1.31 8.15
CA VAL A 8 14.48 -1.73 6.75
C VAL A 8 15.94 -2.01 6.43
N LEU A 9 16.89 -1.55 7.27
CA LEU A 9 18.32 -1.78 7.11
C LEU A 9 18.88 -2.66 8.22
N THR A 10 19.74 -3.58 7.85
CA THR A 10 20.54 -4.34 8.81
C THR A 10 21.53 -3.42 9.54
N PRO A 11 22.02 -3.81 10.73
CA PRO A 11 23.07 -3.06 11.41
C PRO A 11 24.33 -2.87 10.55
N GLY A 12 24.68 -3.87 9.72
CA GLY A 12 25.82 -3.80 8.81
C GLY A 12 25.62 -2.79 7.67
N GLU A 13 24.44 -2.77 7.05
CA GLU A 13 24.09 -1.81 6.00
C GLU A 13 24.12 -0.37 6.53
N ARG A 14 23.59 -0.14 7.74
CA ARG A 14 23.65 1.18 8.40
C ARG A 14 25.09 1.61 8.68
N ALA A 15 25.93 0.70 9.19
CA ALA A 15 27.34 0.98 9.43
C ALA A 15 28.12 1.31 8.14
N GLN A 16 27.65 0.83 6.99
CA GLN A 16 28.19 1.14 5.67
C GLN A 16 27.59 2.40 5.02
N GLY A 17 26.64 3.05 5.67
CA GLY A 17 25.95 4.23 5.12
C GLY A 17 25.01 3.92 3.96
N VAL A 18 24.48 2.69 3.89
CA VAL A 18 23.42 2.34 2.95
C VAL A 18 22.18 3.19 3.25
N ARG A 19 21.57 3.75 2.21
CA ARG A 19 20.36 4.57 2.34
C ARG A 19 19.11 3.72 2.10
N VAL A 20 17.99 4.11 2.71
CA VAL A 20 16.68 3.46 2.51
C VAL A 20 16.32 3.33 1.02
N ASP A 21 16.61 4.34 0.20
CA ASP A 21 16.34 4.29 -1.26
C ASP A 21 17.06 3.16 -2.00
N SER A 22 18.17 2.67 -1.43
CA SER A 22 18.96 1.58 -2.04
C SER A 22 18.37 0.21 -1.76
N VAL A 23 17.43 0.11 -0.81
CA VAL A 23 16.72 -1.11 -0.44
C VAL A 23 15.22 -0.99 -0.73
N MET A 24 14.83 -0.07 -1.60
CA MET A 24 13.46 0.16 -2.04
C MET A 24 13.26 -0.44 -3.44
N PHE A 25 12.20 -1.22 -3.60
CA PHE A 25 11.78 -1.73 -4.88
C PHE A 25 10.72 -0.82 -5.48
N ARG A 26 10.76 -0.61 -6.80
CA ARG A 26 9.80 0.22 -7.52
C ARG A 26 9.21 -0.57 -8.69
N MET A 27 7.90 -0.53 -8.83
CA MET A 27 7.18 -1.03 -9.99
C MET A 27 5.95 -0.17 -10.25
N ASP A 28 5.58 0.02 -11.51
CA ASP A 28 4.34 0.70 -11.85
C ASP A 28 3.12 -0.23 -11.70
N TRP A 29 1.92 0.31 -11.90
CA TRP A 29 0.67 -0.45 -11.88
C TRP A 29 0.60 -1.56 -12.94
N THR A 30 1.48 -1.52 -13.96
CA THR A 30 1.54 -2.54 -15.00
C THR A 30 2.36 -3.76 -14.58
N GLY A 31 3.12 -3.66 -13.48
CA GLY A 31 3.83 -4.72 -12.81
C GLY A 31 5.35 -4.68 -12.95
N GLU A 32 5.98 -5.83 -12.70
CA GLU A 32 7.43 -6.00 -12.79
C GLU A 32 7.91 -5.87 -14.24
N ASP A 33 9.10 -5.32 -14.45
CA ASP A 33 9.75 -5.34 -15.78
C ASP A 33 10.03 -6.77 -16.23
N HIS A 34 10.39 -7.64 -15.26
CA HIS A 34 10.60 -9.05 -15.46
C HIS A 34 9.92 -9.84 -14.34
N GLN A 35 9.23 -10.92 -14.70
CA GLN A 35 8.60 -11.83 -13.76
C GLN A 35 9.56 -12.26 -12.65
N GLY A 36 9.12 -12.12 -11.40
CA GLY A 36 9.80 -12.58 -10.21
C GLY A 36 10.76 -11.59 -9.57
N GLN A 37 10.90 -10.37 -10.11
CA GLN A 37 11.79 -9.34 -9.56
C GLN A 37 11.45 -8.90 -8.13
N LEU A 38 10.18 -8.62 -7.84
CA LEU A 38 9.67 -8.26 -6.53
C LEU A 38 9.87 -9.42 -5.55
N ALA A 39 9.53 -10.64 -5.94
CA ALA A 39 9.75 -11.82 -5.09
C ALA A 39 11.25 -12.05 -4.81
N ALA A 40 12.12 -11.87 -5.80
CA ALA A 40 13.57 -11.95 -5.63
C ALA A 40 14.10 -10.83 -4.70
N PHE A 41 13.59 -9.60 -4.84
CA PHE A 41 13.90 -8.49 -3.95
C PHE A 41 13.50 -8.80 -2.50
N VAL A 42 12.26 -9.26 -2.28
CA VAL A 42 11.76 -9.61 -0.95
C VAL A 42 12.60 -10.72 -0.34
N ALA A 43 12.88 -11.79 -1.10
CA ALA A 43 13.75 -12.87 -0.66
C ALA A 43 15.16 -12.37 -0.30
N GLY A 44 15.70 -11.40 -1.05
CA GLY A 44 16.96 -10.73 -0.75
C GLY A 44 16.94 -10.00 0.60
N ARG A 45 15.88 -9.24 0.89
CA ARG A 45 15.73 -8.54 2.17
C ARG A 45 15.56 -9.51 3.34
N VAL A 46 14.75 -10.55 3.18
CA VAL A 46 14.58 -11.61 4.20
C VAL A 46 15.91 -12.27 4.55
N ARG A 47 16.74 -12.60 3.54
CA ARG A 47 18.09 -13.13 3.76
C ARG A 47 19.00 -12.14 4.47
N ALA A 48 18.92 -10.86 4.12
CA ALA A 48 19.70 -9.81 4.80
C ALA A 48 19.36 -9.74 6.30
N PHE A 49 18.10 -9.97 6.67
CA PHE A 49 17.67 -10.07 8.07
C PHE A 49 18.00 -11.42 8.74
N GLY A 50 18.65 -12.35 8.03
CA GLY A 50 19.11 -13.63 8.57
C GLY A 50 18.05 -14.73 8.59
N ALA A 51 16.94 -14.56 7.87
CA ALA A 51 15.90 -15.58 7.71
C ALA A 51 16.00 -16.29 6.35
N GLU A 52 15.50 -17.52 6.27
CA GLU A 52 15.45 -18.28 5.02
C GLU A 52 14.12 -18.02 4.29
N PRO A 53 14.12 -17.53 3.03
CA PRO A 53 12.91 -17.21 2.27
C PRO A 53 12.29 -18.44 1.58
N THR A 54 12.16 -19.57 2.27
CA THR A 54 11.67 -20.83 1.66
C THR A 54 10.24 -20.76 1.12
N ASP A 55 9.40 -19.92 1.72
CA ASP A 55 7.99 -19.80 1.36
C ASP A 55 7.72 -18.67 0.34
N ILE A 56 8.76 -17.97 -0.11
CA ILE A 56 8.63 -16.92 -1.14
C ILE A 56 8.67 -17.58 -2.51
N ASP A 57 7.48 -17.78 -3.08
CA ASP A 57 7.29 -18.34 -4.41
C ASP A 57 7.23 -17.21 -5.46
N THR A 58 8.15 -17.24 -6.42
CA THR A 58 8.25 -16.22 -7.49
C THR A 58 7.16 -16.36 -8.55
N ASP A 59 6.50 -17.52 -8.64
CA ASP A 59 5.65 -17.89 -9.78
C ASP A 59 4.19 -18.16 -9.38
N VAL A 60 3.84 -18.10 -8.10
CA VAL A 60 2.48 -18.45 -7.63
C VAL A 60 1.39 -17.57 -8.26
N VAL A 61 1.63 -16.25 -8.37
CA VAL A 61 0.67 -15.31 -8.95
C VAL A 61 0.60 -15.46 -10.47
N TYR A 62 1.73 -15.70 -11.12
CA TYR A 62 1.80 -15.93 -12.56
C TYR A 62 1.09 -17.22 -12.97
N ARG A 63 1.29 -18.32 -12.23
CA ARG A 63 0.53 -19.57 -12.42
C ARG A 63 -0.97 -19.38 -12.20
N ALA A 64 -1.36 -18.58 -11.20
CA ALA A 64 -2.76 -18.25 -10.99
C ALA A 64 -3.34 -17.46 -12.18
N ALA A 65 -2.60 -16.51 -12.71
CA ALA A 65 -2.99 -15.71 -13.87
C ALA A 65 -3.12 -16.55 -15.16
N GLU A 66 -2.25 -17.54 -15.37
CA GLU A 66 -2.39 -18.49 -16.49
C GLU A 66 -3.69 -19.30 -16.41
N SER A 67 -4.21 -19.53 -15.20
CA SER A 67 -5.42 -20.32 -14.96
C SER A 67 -6.72 -19.50 -14.89
N ASP A 68 -6.63 -18.17 -14.73
CA ASP A 68 -7.78 -17.28 -14.58
C ASP A 68 -7.83 -16.24 -15.72
N PRO A 69 -8.67 -16.45 -16.75
CA PRO A 69 -8.77 -15.55 -17.90
C PRO A 69 -9.44 -14.21 -17.56
N THR A 70 -9.99 -14.03 -16.35
CA THR A 70 -10.58 -12.76 -15.90
C THR A 70 -9.55 -11.80 -15.33
N LEU A 71 -8.35 -12.30 -15.03
CA LEU A 71 -7.28 -11.57 -14.38
C LEU A 71 -6.59 -10.64 -15.39
N ARG A 72 -6.65 -9.33 -15.12
CA ARG A 72 -6.08 -8.29 -15.97
C ARG A 72 -4.64 -8.03 -15.54
N ARG A 73 -3.85 -7.45 -16.45
CA ARG A 73 -2.45 -7.06 -16.17
C ARG A 73 -2.32 -6.21 -14.91
N GLY A 74 -3.23 -5.26 -14.68
CA GLY A 74 -3.22 -4.40 -13.50
C GLY A 74 -3.58 -5.11 -12.18
N ASP A 75 -4.12 -6.32 -12.23
CA ASP A 75 -4.46 -7.09 -11.02
C ASP A 75 -3.24 -7.86 -10.48
N LEU A 76 -2.23 -8.10 -11.33
CA LEU A 76 -1.05 -8.88 -10.97
C LEU A 76 -0.23 -8.25 -9.84
N PRO A 77 0.10 -6.95 -9.85
CA PRO A 77 0.96 -6.36 -8.83
C PRO A 77 0.30 -6.39 -7.45
N VAL A 78 -1.00 -6.07 -7.39
CA VAL A 78 -1.80 -6.13 -6.16
C VAL A 78 -1.79 -7.54 -5.58
N ARG A 79 -2.09 -8.57 -6.40
CA ARG A 79 -2.10 -9.96 -5.95
C ARG A 79 -0.72 -10.45 -5.50
N GLN A 80 0.34 -9.97 -6.13
CA GLN A 80 1.71 -10.30 -5.73
C GLN A 80 2.07 -9.65 -4.39
N LEU A 81 1.71 -8.39 -4.18
CA LEU A 81 1.88 -7.70 -2.90
C LEU A 81 1.06 -8.39 -1.79
N ASP A 82 -0.19 -8.77 -2.06
CA ASP A 82 -1.04 -9.51 -1.10
C ASP A 82 -0.42 -10.85 -0.70
N HIS A 83 0.04 -11.63 -1.70
CA HIS A 83 0.71 -12.90 -1.45
C HIS A 83 1.96 -12.73 -0.58
N LEU A 84 2.84 -11.80 -0.97
CA LEU A 84 4.10 -11.56 -0.28
C LEU A 84 3.88 -11.01 1.14
N SER A 85 2.89 -10.15 1.34
CA SER A 85 2.52 -9.65 2.66
C SER A 85 2.13 -10.80 3.60
N GLY A 86 1.31 -11.74 3.11
CA GLY A 86 0.94 -12.94 3.87
C GLY A 86 2.13 -13.84 4.22
N VAL A 87 3.07 -14.04 3.28
CA VAL A 87 4.28 -14.84 3.52
C VAL A 87 5.21 -14.16 4.53
N LEU A 88 5.44 -12.85 4.39
CA LEU A 88 6.35 -12.08 5.24
C LEU A 88 5.89 -12.03 6.70
N ALA A 89 4.58 -11.98 6.94
CA ALA A 89 4.03 -11.99 8.29
C ALA A 89 4.51 -13.19 9.13
N ASN A 90 4.64 -14.37 8.50
CA ASN A 90 5.14 -15.59 9.16
C ASN A 90 6.65 -15.52 9.48
N LEU A 91 7.38 -14.62 8.83
CA LEU A 91 8.82 -14.42 8.99
C LEU A 91 9.15 -13.24 9.91
N GLY A 92 8.15 -12.68 10.59
CA GLY A 92 8.32 -11.48 11.42
C GLY A 92 8.72 -10.24 10.59
N CYS A 93 8.37 -10.22 9.31
CA CYS A 93 8.61 -9.11 8.42
C CYS A 93 7.27 -8.50 7.97
N THR A 94 7.28 -7.21 7.66
CA THR A 94 6.13 -6.51 7.08
C THR A 94 6.50 -5.98 5.71
N LEU A 95 5.62 -6.23 4.73
CA LEU A 95 5.68 -5.53 3.45
C LEU A 95 5.19 -4.10 3.65
N ALA A 96 6.05 -3.12 3.42
CA ALA A 96 5.73 -1.71 3.60
C ALA A 96 5.65 -1.01 2.25
N VAL A 97 4.77 -0.03 2.15
CA VAL A 97 4.64 0.86 0.99
C VAL A 97 4.83 2.30 1.42
N ARG A 98 5.60 3.04 0.61
CA ARG A 98 5.64 4.50 0.68
C ARG A 98 4.60 5.03 -0.30
N ASP A 99 3.63 5.78 0.21
CA ASP A 99 2.60 6.38 -0.62
C ASP A 99 3.10 7.71 -1.18
N ASN A 100 3.22 7.80 -2.50
CA ASN A 100 3.68 9.01 -3.18
C ASN A 100 2.59 9.64 -4.06
N GLY A 101 1.35 9.13 -3.99
CA GLY A 101 0.22 9.59 -4.79
C GLY A 101 0.35 9.33 -6.30
N THR A 102 1.25 8.45 -6.71
CA THR A 102 1.41 8.02 -8.12
C THR A 102 0.91 6.60 -8.32
N ASP A 103 0.90 6.16 -9.58
CA ASP A 103 0.62 4.78 -9.99
C ASP A 103 1.81 3.83 -9.80
N THR A 104 2.85 4.26 -9.06
CA THR A 104 4.05 3.47 -8.76
C THR A 104 4.02 2.94 -7.32
N TYR A 105 4.17 1.63 -7.18
CA TYR A 105 4.42 0.98 -5.91
C TYR A 105 5.88 1.17 -5.50
N GLU A 106 6.10 1.84 -4.36
CA GLU A 106 7.41 1.97 -3.72
C GLU A 106 7.45 1.09 -2.47
N VAL A 107 8.11 -0.06 -2.60
CA VAL A 107 8.01 -1.19 -1.67
C VAL A 107 9.28 -1.34 -0.86
N LEU A 108 9.11 -1.59 0.44
CA LEU A 108 10.16 -1.90 1.40
C LEU A 108 9.80 -3.20 2.15
N VAL A 109 10.81 -3.86 2.72
CA VAL A 109 10.61 -4.98 3.66
C VAL A 109 11.17 -4.55 5.00
N ALA A 110 10.31 -4.54 6.01
CA ALA A 110 10.65 -4.12 7.37
C ALA A 110 10.71 -5.32 8.32
N LEU A 111 11.77 -5.44 9.10
CA LEU A 111 11.90 -6.44 10.17
C LEU A 111 11.15 -5.97 11.42
N THR A 112 9.87 -6.28 11.51
CA THR A 112 8.98 -5.74 12.55
C THR A 112 8.76 -6.69 13.73
N GLY A 113 8.84 -8.01 13.51
CA GLY A 113 8.37 -9.01 14.46
C GLY A 113 6.90 -8.79 14.80
N GLU A 114 6.56 -8.71 16.09
CA GLU A 114 5.21 -8.39 16.59
C GLU A 114 4.92 -6.87 16.59
N ARG A 115 5.87 -6.02 16.18
CA ARG A 115 5.69 -4.56 16.18
C ARG A 115 4.99 -4.11 14.89
N GLY A 116 4.26 -3.00 14.94
CA GLY A 116 3.66 -2.39 13.76
C GLY A 116 4.54 -1.30 13.13
N LEU A 117 4.18 -0.90 11.91
CA LEU A 117 4.69 0.31 11.26
C LEU A 117 3.80 1.48 11.68
N THR A 118 4.21 2.24 12.71
CA THR A 118 3.39 3.32 13.25
C THR A 118 4.11 4.66 13.11
N LYS A 119 3.50 5.61 12.39
CA LYS A 119 4.02 6.99 12.19
C LYS A 119 5.42 7.04 11.57
N LEU A 120 5.71 6.15 10.62
CA LEU A 120 6.97 6.15 9.88
C LEU A 120 6.83 7.05 8.65
N THR A 121 7.90 7.78 8.35
CA THR A 121 7.97 8.61 7.14
C THR A 121 9.32 8.39 6.44
N HIS A 122 9.34 8.59 5.13
CA HIS A 122 10.56 8.62 4.32
C HIS A 122 10.44 9.75 3.30
N GLU A 123 11.41 10.65 3.26
CA GLU A 123 11.36 11.86 2.42
C GLU A 123 10.09 12.72 2.62
N GLY A 124 9.53 12.72 3.84
CA GLY A 124 8.32 13.46 4.18
C GLY A 124 7.02 12.78 3.77
N LEU A 125 7.08 11.59 3.16
CA LEU A 125 5.90 10.79 2.79
C LEU A 125 5.68 9.65 3.80
N PRO A 126 4.42 9.26 4.06
CA PRO A 126 4.10 8.18 4.99
C PRO A 126 4.57 6.83 4.47
N VAL A 127 5.04 5.98 5.38
CA VAL A 127 5.36 4.58 5.12
C VAL A 127 4.46 3.71 5.99
N ARG A 128 3.66 2.87 5.34
CA ARG A 128 2.63 2.03 5.98
C ARG A 128 2.76 0.57 5.57
N ALA A 129 2.11 -0.31 6.33
CA ALA A 129 2.03 -1.71 5.93
C ALA A 129 1.13 -1.86 4.69
N TRP A 130 1.51 -2.76 3.78
CA TRP A 130 0.63 -3.13 2.68
C TRP A 130 -0.66 -3.74 3.21
N GLY A 131 -1.80 -3.33 2.67
CA GLY A 131 -3.13 -3.75 3.12
C GLY A 131 -3.61 -3.07 4.41
N SER A 132 -2.83 -2.16 5.02
CA SER A 132 -3.38 -1.28 6.06
C SER A 132 -4.21 -0.18 5.41
N GLU A 133 -5.31 0.18 6.07
CA GLU A 133 -6.09 1.38 5.72
C GLU A 133 -5.14 2.58 5.59
N PRO A 134 -5.28 3.39 4.52
CA PRO A 134 -4.52 4.61 4.39
C PRO A 134 -4.88 5.58 5.52
N GLU A 135 -3.94 6.43 5.94
CA GLU A 135 -4.22 7.44 6.97
C GLU A 135 -5.25 8.46 6.49
N GLU A 136 -5.35 8.66 5.18
CA GLU A 136 -6.30 9.56 4.54
C GLU A 136 -6.98 8.85 3.36
N THR A 137 -8.28 9.06 3.18
CA THR A 137 -9.10 8.52 2.08
C THR A 137 -9.63 9.68 1.25
N MET A 138 -9.36 9.65 -0.06
CA MET A 138 -9.95 10.60 -0.98
C MET A 138 -11.38 10.15 -1.34
N VAL A 139 -12.35 11.03 -1.10
CA VAL A 139 -13.75 10.85 -1.49
C VAL A 139 -14.09 11.92 -2.50
N SER A 140 -14.63 11.52 -3.66
CA SER A 140 -15.11 12.48 -4.65
C SER A 140 -16.45 12.07 -5.24
N LEU A 141 -17.25 13.05 -5.61
CA LEU A 141 -18.57 12.87 -6.22
C LEU A 141 -18.97 14.11 -7.02
N ASN A 142 -19.94 13.96 -7.91
CA ASN A 142 -20.66 15.11 -8.46
C ASN A 142 -22.00 15.24 -7.73
N CYS A 143 -22.33 16.44 -7.25
CA CYS A 143 -23.60 16.69 -6.58
C CYS A 143 -24.75 16.35 -7.54
N PRO A 144 -25.72 15.51 -7.13
CA PRO A 144 -26.82 15.11 -8.01
C PRO A 144 -27.74 16.27 -8.41
N ASP A 145 -27.78 17.35 -7.61
CA ASP A 145 -28.68 18.47 -7.82
C ASP A 145 -28.05 19.60 -8.67
N CYS A 146 -26.81 20.01 -8.37
CA CYS A 146 -26.14 21.12 -9.05
C CYS A 146 -24.99 20.69 -9.97
N SER A 147 -24.64 19.40 -9.99
CA SER A 147 -23.52 18.83 -10.77
C SER A 147 -22.13 19.37 -10.40
N GLU A 148 -22.00 20.09 -9.29
CA GLU A 148 -20.70 20.52 -8.76
C GLU A 148 -19.86 19.32 -8.33
N MET A 149 -18.58 19.33 -8.67
CA MET A 149 -17.64 18.29 -8.25
C MET A 149 -17.12 18.63 -6.86
N LEU A 150 -17.30 17.70 -5.91
CA LEU A 150 -16.78 17.82 -4.56
C LEU A 150 -15.72 16.75 -4.33
N VAL A 151 -14.63 17.14 -3.66
CA VAL A 151 -13.50 16.28 -3.32
C VAL A 151 -13.10 16.58 -1.88
N TRP A 152 -12.99 15.53 -1.07
CA TRP A 152 -12.46 15.58 0.29
C TRP A 152 -11.30 14.61 0.40
N GLU A 153 -10.26 15.04 1.12
CA GLU A 153 -9.19 14.17 1.60
C GLU A 153 -9.42 14.00 3.10
N LEU A 154 -9.87 12.83 3.51
CA LEU A 154 -10.37 12.58 4.85
C LEU A 154 -9.39 11.75 5.66
N PRO A 155 -8.90 12.22 6.80
CA PRO A 155 -8.23 11.34 7.76
C PRO A 155 -9.10 10.14 8.11
N ALA A 156 -8.49 8.99 8.42
CA ALA A 156 -9.20 7.75 8.79
C ALA A 156 -10.10 7.91 10.03
N THR A 157 -9.91 8.96 10.81
CA THR A 157 -10.72 9.31 11.98
C THR A 157 -11.91 10.21 11.66
N GLU A 158 -11.99 10.75 10.45
CA GLU A 158 -13.04 11.67 10.01
C GLU A 158 -14.07 10.99 9.13
N THR A 159 -15.26 11.58 9.10
CA THR A 159 -16.40 11.07 8.32
C THR A 159 -17.11 12.25 7.68
N LEU A 160 -17.74 12.03 6.53
CA LEU A 160 -18.62 13.03 5.91
C LEU A 160 -20.04 12.99 6.50
N ALA A 161 -20.20 12.65 7.77
CA ALA A 161 -21.52 12.57 8.40
C ALA A 161 -22.28 13.91 8.28
N ASP A 162 -23.52 13.84 7.82
CA ASP A 162 -24.41 14.98 7.57
C ASP A 162 -23.89 16.01 6.54
N GLU A 163 -22.87 15.66 5.75
CA GLU A 163 -22.28 16.56 4.76
C GLU A 163 -23.28 16.92 3.64
N ARG A 164 -23.25 18.20 3.25
CA ARG A 164 -24.15 18.78 2.25
C ARG A 164 -23.35 19.54 1.21
N CYS A 165 -23.88 19.57 -0.01
CA CYS A 165 -23.40 20.50 -1.02
C CYS A 165 -23.83 21.93 -0.66
N ASP A 166 -23.08 22.92 -1.14
CA ASP A 166 -23.43 24.35 -1.03
C ASP A 166 -24.80 24.68 -1.63
N CYS A 167 -25.30 23.88 -2.58
CA CYS A 167 -26.67 24.01 -3.09
C CYS A 167 -27.75 23.50 -2.11
N GLY A 168 -27.35 23.00 -0.95
CA GLY A 168 -28.20 22.48 0.12
C GLY A 168 -28.52 20.98 0.04
N ALA A 169 -28.11 20.31 -1.04
CA ALA A 169 -28.35 18.88 -1.24
C ALA A 169 -27.66 18.05 -0.16
N ALA A 170 -28.39 17.12 0.46
CA ALA A 170 -27.80 16.14 1.37
C ALA A 170 -26.96 15.14 0.59
N LEU A 171 -25.68 15.02 0.93
CA LEU A 171 -24.75 14.12 0.25
C LEU A 171 -24.52 12.84 1.05
N PHE A 172 -24.45 12.96 2.37
CA PHE A 172 -24.22 11.85 3.28
C PHE A 172 -25.20 11.88 4.46
N ASP A 173 -25.52 10.71 5.00
CA ASP A 173 -26.33 10.58 6.21
C ASP A 173 -25.51 10.82 7.49
N ALA A 174 -26.17 10.81 8.65
CA ALA A 174 -25.52 10.98 9.96
C ALA A 174 -24.49 9.89 10.31
N GLY A 175 -24.45 8.79 9.56
CA GLY A 175 -23.46 7.72 9.68
C GLY A 175 -22.34 7.82 8.66
N GLY A 176 -22.28 8.89 7.86
CA GLY A 176 -21.27 9.09 6.82
C GLY A 176 -21.47 8.22 5.58
N ARG A 177 -22.66 7.64 5.38
CA ARG A 177 -22.96 6.84 4.18
C ARG A 177 -23.54 7.74 3.09
N PRO A 178 -23.15 7.54 1.81
CA PRO A 178 -23.71 8.30 0.71
C PRO A 178 -25.23 8.15 0.65
N MET A 179 -25.93 9.26 0.39
CA MET A 179 -27.37 9.23 0.11
C MET A 179 -27.65 8.41 -1.16
N PRO A 180 -28.84 7.80 -1.34
CA PRO A 180 -29.12 6.93 -2.49
C PRO A 180 -28.96 7.56 -3.88
N SER A 181 -29.03 8.89 -3.97
CA SER A 181 -28.84 9.66 -5.20
C SER A 181 -27.37 10.01 -5.49
N VAL A 182 -26.46 9.71 -4.56
CA VAL A 182 -25.04 10.05 -4.65
C VAL A 182 -24.25 8.88 -5.19
N THR A 183 -23.42 9.14 -6.21
CA THR A 183 -22.45 8.20 -6.74
C THR A 183 -21.05 8.71 -6.44
N LEU A 184 -20.27 7.93 -5.71
CA LEU A 184 -18.86 8.21 -5.48
C LEU A 184 -18.04 7.83 -6.71
N HIS A 185 -16.99 8.60 -6.99
CA HIS A 185 -15.98 8.25 -7.97
C HIS A 185 -14.83 7.54 -7.26
N SER A 186 -14.40 6.42 -7.85
CA SER A 186 -13.27 5.59 -7.41
C SER A 186 -12.11 5.71 -8.39
#